data_AF-A0A800FX11-F1
#
_entry.id   AF-A0A800FX11-F1
#
_cell.length_a   1.000
_cell.length_b   1.000
_cell.length_c   1.000
_cell.angle_alpha   90.00
_cell.angle_beta   90.00
_cell.angle_gamma   90.00
#
_symmetry.space_group_name_H-M   'P 1'
#
loop_
_entity.id
_entity.type
_entity.pdbx_description
1 polymer ?
#
loop_
_entity_poly.entity_id
_entity_poly.type
_entity_poly.pdbx_seq_one_letter_code
_entity_poly.pdbx_strand_id
1 'polypeptide(L)' 'MNAGKSTILLQASHNYRERGMHTMLLTARLDNRVAEGRIASRIGLEAS' A
#
# COMPACT_ATOMS: atom_id res chain seq x y z
N MET A 1 -3.38 12.47 -7.76
CA MET A 1 -2.83 11.88 -6.51
C MET A 1 -1.31 12.04 -6.48
N ASN A 2 -0.78 13.11 -5.86
CA ASN A 2 0.68 13.33 -5.65
C ASN A 2 1.01 13.72 -4.19
N ALA A 3 0.05 13.55 -3.27
CA ALA A 3 0.23 13.84 -1.84
C ALA A 3 0.87 12.68 -1.06
N GLY A 4 1.50 11.71 -1.74
CA GLY A 4 2.19 10.60 -1.07
C GLY A 4 1.31 9.59 -0.30
N LYS A 5 -0.03 9.61 -0.46
CA LYS A 5 -0.93 8.73 0.32
C LYS A 5 -0.57 7.24 0.30
N SER A 6 -0.37 6.65 -0.89
CA SER A 6 0.02 5.24 -1.00
C SER A 6 1.41 4.99 -0.42
N THR A 7 2.33 5.95 -0.56
CA THR A 7 3.67 5.85 0.04
C THR A 7 3.58 5.75 1.56
N ILE A 8 2.85 6.67 2.20
CA ILE A 8 2.68 6.71 3.66
C ILE A 8 2.00 5.43 4.16
N LEU A 9 0.95 4.97 3.47
CA LEU A 9 0.25 3.73 3.83
C LEU A 9 1.18 2.50 3.80
N LEU A 10 1.95 2.34 2.71
CA LEU A 10 2.85 1.20 2.54
C LEU A 10 4.02 1.25 3.52
N GLN A 11 4.57 2.44 3.80
CA GLN A 11 5.59 2.63 4.83
C GLN A 11 5.06 2.31 6.23
N ALA A 12 3.85 2.74 6.58
CA ALA A 12 3.24 2.41 7.87
C ALA A 12 3.07 0.89 8.01
N SER A 13 2.52 0.22 7.00
CA SER A 13 2.36 -1.24 7.00
C SER A 13 3.69 -1.98 7.15
N HIS A 14 4.75 -1.52 6.46
CA HIS A 14 6.11 -2.03 6.66
C HIS A 14 6.57 -1.87 8.11
N ASN A 15 6.45 -0.67 8.68
CA ASN A 15 6.90 -0.39 10.06
C ASN A 15 6.14 -1.22 11.11
N TYR A 16 4.86 -1.50 10.91
CA TYR A 16 4.09 -2.39 11.78
C TYR A 16 4.62 -3.83 11.72
N ARG A 17 4.91 -4.34 10.51
CA ARG A 17 5.49 -5.69 10.32
C ARG A 17 6.87 -5.84 10.94
N GLU A 18 7.74 -4.82 10.80
CA GLU A 18 9.06 -4.79 11.45
C GLU A 18 8.99 -4.89 12.98
N ARG A 19 7.84 -4.51 13.57
CA ARG A 19 7.57 -4.60 15.01
C ARG A 19 6.81 -5.87 15.41
N GLY A 20 6.70 -6.86 14.52
CA GLY A 20 6.01 -8.11 14.76
C GLY A 20 4.48 -8.02 14.71
N MET A 21 3.92 -6.92 14.18
CA MET A 21 2.47 -6.76 14.02
C MET A 21 2.00 -7.18 12.63
N HIS A 22 0.80 -7.74 12.55
CA HIS A 22 0.17 -8.09 11.29
C HIS A 22 -0.81 -7.00 10.84
N THR A 23 -0.68 -6.58 9.59
CA THR A 23 -1.53 -5.56 8.97
C THR A 23 -2.36 -6.16 7.85
N MET A 24 -3.55 -5.62 7.66
CA MET A 24 -4.39 -5.89 6.49
C MET A 24 -4.47 -4.63 5.65
N LEU A 25 -4.11 -4.76 4.37
CA LEU A 25 -4.24 -3.69 3.38
C LEU A 25 -5.49 -3.96 2.56
N LEU A 26 -6.29 -2.91 2.33
CA LEU A 26 -7.52 -2.99 1.56
C LEU A 26 -7.47 -1.94 0.45
N THR A 27 -7.91 -2.33 -0.74
CA THR A 27 -8.13 -1.44 -1.87
C THR A 27 -9.50 -1.68 -2.48
N ALA A 28 -10.02 -0.69 -3.19
CA ALA A 28 -11.28 -0.84 -3.89
C ALA A 28 -11.09 -1.83 -5.05
N ARG A 29 -12.06 -2.72 -5.27
CA ARG A 29 -12.05 -3.63 -6.44
C ARG A 29 -11.96 -2.88 -7.77
N LEU A 30 -12.52 -1.67 -7.82
CA LEU A 30 -12.48 -0.80 -9.01
C LEU A 30 -11.11 -0.13 -9.20
N ASP A 31 -10.20 -0.23 -8.23
CA ASP A 31 -8.84 0.28 -8.37
C ASP A 31 -7.97 -0.74 -9.13
N ASN A 32 -7.90 -0.55 -10.45
CA ASN A 32 -7.15 -1.39 -11.38
C ASN A 32 -5.92 -0.68 -11.97
N ARG A 33 -5.43 0.38 -11.31
CA ARG A 33 -4.35 1.23 -11.85
C ARG A 33 -3.00 0.54 -11.97
N VAL A 34 -2.79 -0.56 -11.25
CA VAL A 34 -1.55 -1.34 -11.26
C VAL A 34 -1.86 -2.82 -11.50
N ALA A 35 -2.68 -3.41 -10.63
CA ALA A 35 -3.26 -4.73 -10.79
C ALA A 35 -4.47 -4.85 -9.84
N GLU A 36 -5.39 -5.78 -10.09
CA GLU A 36 -6.50 -6.05 -9.17
C GLU A 36 -5.96 -6.43 -7.78
N GLY A 37 -6.50 -5.80 -6.73
CA GLY A 37 -6.09 -6.07 -5.34
C GLY A 37 -4.71 -5.52 -4.95
N ARG A 38 -4.01 -4.79 -5.84
CA ARG A 38 -2.65 -4.28 -5.56
C ARG A 38 -2.66 -2.81 -5.20
N ILE A 39 -1.99 -2.45 -4.11
CA ILE A 39 -1.70 -1.06 -3.75
C ILE A 39 -0.27 -0.74 -4.15
N ALA A 40 -0.09 0.29 -4.98
CA ALA A 40 1.23 0.83 -5.27
C ALA A 40 1.33 2.34 -5.06
N SER A 41 2.55 2.78 -4.77
CA SER A 41 2.96 4.17 -4.74
C SER A 41 3.65 4.59 -6.03
N ARG A 42 3.73 5.89 -6.26
CA ARG A 42 4.42 6.45 -7.45
C ARG A 42 5.94 6.33 -7.38
N ILE A 43 6.50 6.03 -6.22
CA ILE A 43 7.95 5.87 -6.02
C ILE A 43 8.37 4.39 -6.00
N GLY A 44 7.49 3.47 -6.43
CA GLY A 44 7.84 2.06 -6.63
C GLY A 44 7.60 1.14 -5.43
N LEU A 45 7.04 1.63 -4.31
CA LEU A 45 6.56 0.72 -3.25
C LEU A 45 5.26 0.05 -3.67
N GLU A 46 5.11 -1.23 -3.39
CA GLU A 46 3.89 -2.00 -3.66
C GLU A 46 3.62 -3.10 -2.62
N ALA A 47 2.35 -3.48 -2.49
CA ALA A 47 1.90 -4.64 -1.71
C ALA A 47 0.57 -5.20 -2.27
N SER A 48 0.37 -6.50 -2.07
CA SER A 48 -0.87 -7.25 -2.36
C SER A 48 -1.48 -7.77 -1.08
#